data_AF-A0A8T5H6B4-F1
#
_entry.id   AF-A0A8T5H6B4-F1
#
_cell.length_a   1.000
_cell.length_b   1.000
_cell.length_c   1.000
_cell.angle_alpha   90.00
_cell.angle_beta   90.00
_cell.angle_gamma   90.00
#
_symmetry.space_group_name_H-M   'P 1'
#
loop_
_entity.id
_entity.type
_entity.pdbx_description
1 polymer ?
#
loop_
_entity_poly.entity_id
_entity_poly.type
_entity_poly.pdbx_seq_one_letter_code
_entity_poly.pdbx_strand_id
1 'polypeptide(L)'
;AMGPGAYIIIIQNMYGKSWKSKAKLLPALLIYNAGMSVNNTVAVFDAIFGRKNESLRTPKYGIINKDDDWKDKAYNLPFTQTTLLEIFFGVYGTIAIFISIFSNNPVFVPIIAIQTLGFFYIAYMSLSHTRFKRNKSSEKLKMTKKEKMASNVYKLSMVGILALIIFGGFMAINGYNSDIYPLDRIRGHFDGIIGSSDPDAIRAHLFAIQLDLEPMLEKLPETTETHSQIISKNPVWLFATESTNFIRIQNDVNTMLQSVENISTIPQDNSAYHTGMLDINNRADLLRQNIMDATPYMYVSIANVFSSVIWIAVIIGIFTALKRKRTQLKESDTIGV
;
A
#
# COMPACT_ATOMS: atom_id res chain seq x y z
N ALA A 1 -5.51 -27.27 -11.26
CA ALA A 1 -4.74 -27.13 -10.00
C ALA A 1 -5.09 -28.29 -9.09
N MET A 2 -4.16 -29.21 -8.83
CA MET A 2 -4.37 -30.27 -7.84
C MET A 2 -4.38 -29.60 -6.45
N GLY A 3 -5.55 -29.47 -5.85
CA GLY A 3 -5.73 -28.74 -4.58
C GLY A 3 -5.11 -29.44 -3.37
N PRO A 4 -5.31 -28.90 -2.15
CA PRO A 4 -4.79 -29.46 -0.90
C PRO A 4 -5.14 -30.94 -0.70
N GLY A 5 -6.30 -31.38 -1.20
CA GLY A 5 -6.74 -32.78 -1.13
C GLY A 5 -5.84 -33.74 -1.90
N ALA A 6 -5.32 -33.35 -3.06
CA ALA A 6 -4.40 -34.18 -3.83
C ALA A 6 -3.07 -34.38 -3.08
N TYR A 7 -2.57 -33.35 -2.41
CA TYR A 7 -1.37 -33.46 -1.57
C TYR A 7 -1.57 -34.43 -0.40
N ILE A 8 -2.75 -34.41 0.23
CA ILE A 8 -3.07 -35.36 1.31
C ILE A 8 -3.11 -36.80 0.76
N ILE A 9 -3.70 -37.02 -0.41
CA ILE A 9 -3.73 -38.34 -1.07
C ILE A 9 -2.31 -38.83 -1.39
N ILE A 10 -1.44 -37.95 -1.91
CA ILE A 10 -0.03 -38.28 -2.18
C ILE A 10 0.70 -38.63 -0.87
N ILE A 11 0.52 -37.84 0.19
CA ILE A 11 1.13 -38.12 1.50
C ILE A 11 0.63 -39.45 2.06
N GLN A 12 -0.66 -39.74 1.91
CA GLN A 12 -1.25 -41.01 2.33
C GLN A 12 -0.63 -42.20 1.57
N ASN A 13 -0.50 -42.08 0.25
CA ASN A 13 0.08 -43.12 -0.60
C ASN A 13 1.58 -43.32 -0.34
N MET A 14 2.33 -42.26 -0.07
CA MET A 14 3.79 -42.33 0.16
C MET A 14 4.17 -42.79 1.57
N TYR A 15 3.45 -42.35 2.60
CA TYR A 15 3.88 -42.49 4.00
C TYR A 15 3.07 -43.52 4.81
N GLY A 16 2.10 -44.18 4.18
CA GLY A 16 1.34 -45.28 4.77
C GLY A 16 0.84 -44.93 6.18
N LYS A 17 1.12 -45.78 7.18
CA LYS A 17 0.65 -45.59 8.57
C LYS A 17 1.08 -44.26 9.23
N SER A 18 2.14 -43.61 8.75
CA SER A 18 2.65 -42.34 9.31
C SER A 18 2.07 -41.07 8.67
N TRP A 19 1.15 -41.22 7.68
CA TRP A 19 0.61 -40.12 6.88
C TRP A 19 0.02 -38.96 7.73
N LYS A 20 -0.66 -39.27 8.83
CA LYS A 20 -1.27 -38.26 9.72
C LYS A 20 -0.21 -37.35 10.36
N SER A 21 0.94 -37.91 10.74
CA SER A 21 2.04 -37.13 11.32
C SER A 21 2.68 -36.20 10.29
N LYS A 22 2.85 -36.68 9.06
CA LYS A 22 3.40 -35.88 7.94
C LYS A 22 2.42 -34.83 7.44
N ALA A 23 1.13 -35.12 7.40
CA ALA A 23 0.09 -34.16 7.03
C ALA A 23 -0.01 -32.99 8.03
N LYS A 24 0.25 -33.21 9.32
CA LYS A 24 0.30 -32.14 10.33
C LYS A 24 1.44 -31.12 10.08
N LEU A 25 2.49 -31.51 9.36
CA LEU A 25 3.58 -30.59 8.98
C LEU A 25 3.21 -29.71 7.79
N LEU A 26 2.19 -30.07 7.01
CA LEU A 26 1.83 -29.40 5.77
C LEU A 26 1.45 -27.92 5.98
N PRO A 27 0.63 -27.53 6.98
CA PRO A 27 0.37 -26.12 7.25
C PRO A 27 1.62 -25.30 7.57
N ALA A 28 2.53 -25.86 8.39
CA ALA A 28 3.79 -25.19 8.71
C ALA A 28 4.68 -25.04 7.46
N LEU A 29 4.69 -26.05 6.59
CA LEU A 29 5.43 -26.03 5.33
C LEU A 29 4.84 -25.01 4.33
N LEU A 30 3.50 -24.86 4.29
CA LEU A 30 2.85 -23.83 3.48
C LEU A 30 3.22 -22.43 3.96
N ILE A 31 3.16 -22.17 5.27
CA ILE A 31 3.57 -20.90 5.86
C ILE A 31 5.04 -20.61 5.54
N TYR A 32 5.92 -21.60 5.71
CA TYR A 32 7.34 -21.45 5.41
C TYR A 32 7.61 -21.14 3.92
N ASN A 33 7.01 -21.91 3.01
CA ASN A 33 7.14 -21.70 1.57
C ASN A 33 6.61 -20.34 1.14
N ALA A 34 5.47 -19.94 1.70
CA ALA A 34 4.89 -18.63 1.47
C ALA A 34 5.86 -17.52 1.89
N GLY A 35 6.44 -17.60 3.10
CA GLY A 35 7.40 -16.61 3.58
C GLY A 35 8.69 -16.50 2.75
N MET A 36 9.15 -17.62 2.18
CA MET A 36 10.36 -17.66 1.35
C MET A 36 10.19 -17.00 -0.02
N SER A 37 8.96 -16.68 -0.44
CA SER A 37 8.67 -16.15 -1.78
C SER A 37 9.42 -14.85 -2.08
N VAL A 38 9.49 -13.90 -1.13
CA VAL A 38 10.19 -12.62 -1.31
C VAL A 38 11.67 -12.83 -1.59
N ASN A 39 12.30 -13.73 -0.85
CA ASN A 39 13.72 -14.06 -1.06
C ASN A 39 13.94 -14.69 -2.43
N ASN A 40 13.05 -15.59 -2.84
CA ASN A 40 13.12 -16.23 -4.16
C ASN A 40 12.91 -15.20 -5.29
N THR A 41 11.95 -14.29 -5.15
CA THR A 41 11.70 -13.22 -6.13
C THR A 41 12.91 -12.31 -6.29
N VAL A 42 13.56 -11.93 -5.19
CA VAL A 42 14.77 -11.09 -5.24
C VAL A 42 15.90 -11.82 -5.95
N ALA A 43 16.10 -13.11 -5.67
CA ALA A 43 17.10 -13.93 -6.36
C ALA A 43 16.84 -14.04 -7.87
N VAL A 44 15.57 -14.15 -8.30
CA VAL A 44 15.19 -14.14 -9.72
C VAL A 44 15.57 -12.81 -10.37
N PHE A 45 15.24 -11.67 -9.73
CA PHE A 45 15.63 -10.37 -10.26
C PHE A 45 17.15 -10.20 -10.30
N ASP A 46 17.88 -10.62 -9.28
CA ASP A 46 19.34 -10.58 -9.28
C ASP A 46 19.94 -11.41 -10.42
N ALA A 47 19.38 -12.59 -10.70
CA ALA A 47 19.79 -13.43 -11.82
C ALA A 47 19.53 -12.75 -13.19
N ILE A 48 18.36 -12.13 -13.37
CA ILE A 48 18.02 -11.39 -14.60
C ILE A 48 18.95 -10.21 -14.82
N PHE A 49 19.30 -9.47 -13.76
CA PHE A 49 20.18 -8.31 -13.84
C PHE A 49 21.68 -8.64 -13.74
N GLY A 50 22.06 -9.93 -13.82
CA GLY A 50 23.45 -10.38 -13.79
C GLY A 50 24.19 -10.09 -12.48
N ARG A 51 23.45 -9.81 -11.39
CA ARG A 51 24.03 -9.57 -10.06
C ARG A 51 24.29 -10.90 -9.39
N LYS A 52 25.56 -11.18 -9.06
CA LYS A 52 25.91 -12.34 -8.23
C LYS A 52 25.63 -12.03 -6.77
N ASN A 53 24.41 -12.29 -6.32
CA ASN A 53 24.11 -12.32 -4.90
C ASN A 53 24.39 -13.73 -4.37
N GLU A 54 25.27 -13.83 -3.38
CA GLU A 54 25.53 -15.11 -2.72
C GLU A 54 24.38 -15.41 -1.77
N SER A 55 23.87 -16.66 -1.78
CA SER A 55 22.85 -17.13 -0.84
C SER A 55 23.43 -17.15 0.58
N LEU A 56 23.45 -15.99 1.22
CA LEU A 56 23.96 -15.82 2.57
C LEU A 56 23.09 -16.57 3.58
N ARG A 57 21.78 -16.70 3.29
CA ARG A 57 20.68 -17.21 4.16
C ARG A 57 20.62 -18.74 4.34
N THR A 58 21.52 -19.49 3.70
CA THR A 58 21.76 -20.91 4.01
C THR A 58 23.14 -21.05 4.65
N PRO A 59 23.24 -21.55 5.90
CA PRO A 59 24.52 -21.64 6.56
C PRO A 59 25.41 -22.68 5.89
N LYS A 60 26.43 -22.22 5.17
CA LYS A 60 27.49 -23.06 4.62
C LYS A 60 28.55 -23.25 5.71
N TYR A 61 28.38 -24.25 6.57
CA TYR A 61 29.30 -24.47 7.70
C TYR A 61 30.68 -24.99 7.30
N GLY A 62 30.93 -25.26 6.00
CA GLY A 62 32.25 -25.60 5.48
C GLY A 62 32.90 -26.77 6.24
N ILE A 63 32.09 -27.74 6.67
CA ILE A 63 32.58 -28.90 7.42
C ILE A 63 33.32 -29.81 6.45
N ILE A 64 34.65 -29.85 6.59
CA ILE A 64 35.54 -30.68 5.76
C ILE A 64 35.99 -31.93 6.51
N ASN A 65 36.12 -31.85 7.84
CA ASN A 65 36.60 -32.94 8.69
C ASN A 65 35.47 -33.51 9.57
N LYS A 66 35.59 -34.79 9.96
CA LYS A 66 34.60 -35.49 10.80
C LYS A 66 34.42 -34.90 12.20
N ASP A 67 35.43 -34.19 12.70
CA ASP A 67 35.45 -33.61 14.05
C ASP A 67 35.01 -32.13 14.07
N ASP A 68 34.61 -31.57 12.94
CA ASP A 68 34.24 -30.17 12.79
C ASP A 68 32.75 -29.99 13.17
N ASP A 69 32.46 -29.38 14.33
CA ASP A 69 31.09 -29.16 14.82
C ASP A 69 30.47 -27.88 14.21
N TRP A 70 29.22 -27.98 13.77
CA TRP A 70 28.45 -26.84 13.24
C TRP A 70 27.85 -25.98 14.36
N LYS A 71 27.68 -26.53 15.57
CA LYS A 71 27.01 -25.86 16.69
C LYS A 71 27.78 -24.66 17.24
N ASP A 72 29.11 -24.66 17.09
CA ASP A 72 29.98 -23.59 17.57
C ASP A 72 30.27 -22.51 16.51
N LYS A 73 29.80 -22.69 15.27
CA LYS A 73 29.99 -21.71 14.18
C LYS A 73 28.88 -20.66 14.22
N ALA A 74 29.20 -19.48 14.74
CA ALA A 74 28.29 -18.35 14.84
C ALA A 74 27.83 -17.85 13.46
N TYR A 75 26.56 -18.09 13.14
CA TYR A 75 25.93 -17.62 11.91
C TYR A 75 25.38 -16.20 12.08
N ASN A 76 26.16 -15.20 11.66
CA ASN A 76 25.82 -13.78 11.81
C ASN A 76 25.49 -13.16 10.45
N LEU A 77 24.19 -13.02 10.14
CA LEU A 77 23.75 -12.36 8.93
C LEU A 77 23.56 -10.85 9.15
N PRO A 78 24.17 -9.98 8.32
CA PRO A 78 23.87 -8.57 8.37
C PRO A 78 22.40 -8.33 8.02
N PHE A 79 21.80 -7.31 8.62
CA PHE A 79 20.46 -6.84 8.23
C PHE A 79 20.41 -6.60 6.71
N THR A 80 19.44 -7.23 6.03
CA THR A 80 19.31 -7.24 4.57
C THR A 80 18.06 -6.47 4.14
N GLN A 81 18.12 -5.84 2.96
CA GLN A 81 16.97 -5.13 2.37
C GLN A 81 15.76 -6.04 2.16
N THR A 82 16.00 -7.33 1.96
CA THR A 82 14.97 -8.36 1.82
C THR A 82 14.17 -8.56 3.11
N THR A 83 14.77 -8.41 4.30
CA THR A 83 14.04 -8.44 5.59
C THR A 83 13.07 -7.26 5.73
N LEU A 84 13.41 -6.08 5.21
CA LEU A 84 12.48 -4.94 5.17
C LEU A 84 11.28 -5.24 4.26
N LEU A 85 11.52 -5.85 3.10
CA LEU A 85 10.44 -6.27 2.19
C LEU A 85 9.54 -7.34 2.82
N GLU A 86 10.11 -8.31 3.53
CA GLU A 86 9.34 -9.33 4.28
C GLU A 86 8.43 -8.67 5.34
N ILE A 87 8.94 -7.72 6.12
CA ILE A 87 8.14 -6.98 7.10
C ILE A 87 7.04 -6.16 6.40
N PHE A 88 7.39 -5.46 5.32
CA PHE A 88 6.44 -4.66 4.54
C PHE A 88 5.27 -5.51 4.03
N PHE A 89 5.55 -6.65 3.40
CA PHE A 89 4.51 -7.55 2.91
C PHE A 89 3.73 -8.23 4.04
N GLY A 90 4.34 -8.46 5.21
CA GLY A 90 3.64 -8.90 6.42
C GLY A 90 2.59 -7.87 6.88
N VAL A 91 2.99 -6.61 7.03
CA VAL A 91 2.08 -5.51 7.43
C VAL A 91 0.99 -5.30 6.37
N TYR A 92 1.36 -5.29 5.09
CA TYR A 92 0.41 -5.20 3.98
C TYR A 92 -0.63 -6.34 4.03
N GLY A 93 -0.18 -7.56 4.28
CA GLY A 93 -1.06 -8.73 4.44
C GLY A 93 -2.03 -8.58 5.63
N THR A 94 -1.58 -8.02 6.75
CA THR A 94 -2.46 -7.69 7.90
C THR A 94 -3.55 -6.70 7.50
N ILE A 95 -3.20 -5.62 6.79
CA ILE A 95 -4.18 -4.64 6.29
C ILE A 95 -5.17 -5.33 5.34
N ALA A 96 -4.69 -6.18 4.43
CA ALA A 96 -5.54 -6.90 3.49
C ALA A 96 -6.51 -7.88 4.19
N ILE A 97 -6.11 -8.49 5.31
CA ILE A 97 -7.01 -9.30 6.15
C ILE A 97 -8.14 -8.43 6.72
N PHE A 98 -7.82 -7.26 7.27
CA PHE A 98 -8.84 -6.34 7.77
C PHE A 98 -9.80 -5.90 6.66
N ILE A 99 -9.26 -5.48 5.51
CA ILE A 99 -10.08 -5.10 4.34
C ILE A 99 -11.00 -6.26 3.93
N SER A 100 -10.49 -7.48 3.84
CA SER A 100 -11.28 -8.67 3.48
C SER A 100 -12.44 -8.94 4.44
N ILE A 101 -12.24 -8.70 5.75
CA ILE A 101 -13.28 -8.82 6.77
C ILE A 101 -14.33 -7.71 6.61
N PHE A 102 -13.90 -6.45 6.50
CA PHE A 102 -14.81 -5.30 6.42
C PHE A 102 -15.56 -5.21 5.09
N SER A 103 -14.98 -5.72 3.99
CA SER A 103 -15.64 -5.83 2.68
C SER A 103 -16.56 -7.04 2.57
N ASN A 104 -16.90 -7.73 3.67
CA ASN A 104 -17.79 -8.89 3.73
C ASN A 104 -17.36 -10.07 2.82
N ASN A 105 -16.05 -10.21 2.58
CA ASN A 105 -15.45 -11.24 1.75
C ASN A 105 -14.45 -12.10 2.56
N PRO A 106 -14.88 -12.79 3.63
CA PRO A 106 -13.98 -13.49 4.54
C PRO A 106 -13.29 -14.72 3.93
N VAL A 107 -13.75 -15.17 2.75
CA VAL A 107 -13.18 -16.32 2.02
C VAL A 107 -11.69 -16.12 1.71
N PHE A 108 -11.23 -14.88 1.55
CA PHE A 108 -9.82 -14.58 1.27
C PHE A 108 -8.93 -14.59 2.51
N VAL A 109 -9.51 -14.47 3.72
CA VAL A 109 -8.73 -14.37 4.97
C VAL A 109 -7.78 -15.55 5.15
N PRO A 110 -8.18 -16.83 5.00
CA PRO A 110 -7.25 -17.96 5.18
C PRO A 110 -6.08 -17.94 4.18
N ILE A 111 -6.34 -17.51 2.94
CA ILE A 111 -5.32 -17.45 1.88
C ILE A 111 -4.29 -16.36 2.21
N ILE A 112 -4.77 -15.17 2.56
CA ILE A 112 -3.92 -14.02 2.91
C ILE A 112 -3.18 -14.29 4.24
N ALA A 113 -3.82 -14.97 5.20
CA ALA A 113 -3.24 -15.29 6.50
C ALA A 113 -2.03 -16.21 6.40
N ILE A 114 -2.08 -17.26 5.56
CA ILE A 114 -0.93 -18.15 5.34
C ILE A 114 0.29 -17.35 4.86
N GLN A 115 0.06 -16.43 3.91
CA GLN A 115 1.11 -15.59 3.35
C GLN A 115 1.67 -14.59 4.38
N THR A 116 0.77 -13.94 5.11
CA THR A 116 1.09 -12.95 6.16
C THR A 116 1.91 -13.57 7.28
N LEU A 117 1.48 -14.72 7.80
CA LEU A 117 2.20 -15.46 8.82
C LEU A 117 3.57 -15.92 8.32
N GLY A 118 3.67 -16.34 7.05
CA GLY A 118 4.93 -16.72 6.44
C GLY A 118 5.94 -15.58 6.40
N PHE A 119 5.50 -14.39 5.98
CA PHE A 119 6.36 -13.21 5.94
C PHE A 119 6.83 -12.77 7.32
N PHE A 120 5.94 -12.71 8.31
CA PHE A 120 6.35 -12.40 9.68
C PHE A 120 7.30 -13.44 10.26
N TYR A 121 7.06 -14.73 9.98
CA TYR A 121 7.93 -15.81 10.45
C TYR A 121 9.35 -15.68 9.89
N ILE A 122 9.51 -15.49 8.58
CA ILE A 122 10.84 -15.32 7.95
C ILE A 122 11.50 -14.01 8.36
N ALA A 123 10.74 -12.92 8.49
CA ALA A 123 11.25 -11.66 9.01
C ALA A 123 11.76 -11.80 10.45
N TYR A 124 11.00 -12.48 11.31
CA TYR A 124 11.38 -12.76 12.70
C TYR A 124 12.66 -13.61 12.77
N MET A 125 12.74 -14.68 11.99
CA MET A 125 13.94 -15.52 11.89
C MET A 125 15.15 -14.71 11.40
N SER A 126 14.99 -13.87 10.38
CA SER A 126 16.06 -13.01 9.88
C SER A 126 16.56 -12.04 10.96
N LEU A 127 15.65 -11.42 11.71
CA LEU A 127 15.99 -10.51 12.81
C LEU A 127 16.65 -11.22 13.99
N SER A 128 16.19 -12.42 14.34
CA SER A 128 16.75 -13.19 15.45
C SER A 128 18.19 -13.65 15.16
N HIS A 129 18.47 -14.07 13.93
CA HIS A 129 19.82 -14.42 13.48
C HIS A 129 20.76 -13.22 13.39
N THR A 130 20.27 -12.01 13.10
CA THR A 130 21.09 -10.78 13.16
C THR A 130 21.42 -10.34 14.59
N ARG A 131 20.62 -10.74 15.60
CA ARG A 131 20.80 -10.29 17.00
C ARG A 131 21.71 -11.19 17.85
N PHE A 132 22.25 -12.31 17.33
CA PHE A 132 23.00 -13.27 18.15
C PHE A 132 24.52 -13.00 18.23
N LYS A 133 24.96 -12.62 19.45
CA LYS A 133 26.31 -12.48 20.02
C LYS A 133 27.45 -11.97 19.10
N ARG A 134 27.69 -10.65 19.17
CA ARG A 134 29.04 -10.08 18.98
C ARG A 134 29.98 -10.72 20.01
N ASN A 135 30.94 -11.53 19.56
CA ASN A 135 32.01 -12.01 20.42
C ASN A 135 32.66 -10.79 21.08
N LYS A 136 32.67 -10.76 22.41
CA LYS A 136 33.06 -9.61 23.23
C LYS A 136 34.60 -9.47 23.34
N SER A 137 35.34 -10.04 22.39
CA SER A 137 36.80 -10.19 22.41
C SER A 137 37.53 -9.49 21.26
N SER A 138 36.87 -8.62 20.49
CA SER A 138 37.62 -7.71 19.62
C SER A 138 38.12 -6.56 20.50
N GLU A 139 39.45 -6.47 20.67
CA GLU A 139 40.09 -5.28 21.24
C GLU A 139 39.46 -4.03 20.61
N LYS A 140 39.30 -2.95 21.39
CA LYS A 140 38.80 -1.66 20.88
C LYS A 140 39.79 -1.13 19.84
N LEU A 141 39.67 -1.58 18.60
CA LEU A 141 40.33 -0.99 17.45
C LEU A 141 39.93 0.50 17.43
N LYS A 142 40.92 1.38 17.49
CA LYS A 142 40.69 2.82 17.33
C LYS A 142 40.16 3.03 15.92
N MET A 143 38.85 3.23 15.80
CA MET A 143 38.20 3.51 14.51
C MET A 143 38.97 4.60 13.76
N THR A 144 39.36 4.29 12.54
CA THR A 144 40.03 5.24 11.64
C THR A 144 39.07 6.41 11.33
N LYS A 145 39.62 7.57 10.93
CA LYS A 145 38.79 8.74 10.54
C LYS A 145 37.75 8.37 9.45
N LYS A 146 38.08 7.45 8.54
CA LYS A 146 37.19 6.95 7.48
C LYS A 146 35.99 6.17 8.03
N GLU A 147 36.21 5.27 8.99
CA GLU A 147 35.13 4.50 9.62
C GLU A 147 34.20 5.37 10.47
N LYS A 148 34.76 6.33 11.24
CA LYS A 148 33.95 7.31 11.99
C LYS A 148 33.07 8.15 11.05
N MET A 149 33.64 8.61 9.95
CA MET A 149 32.91 9.40 8.96
C MET A 149 31.81 8.57 8.28
N ALA A 150 32.06 7.30 7.98
CA ALA A 150 31.05 6.41 7.42
C ALA A 150 29.92 6.06 8.40
N SER A 151 30.23 5.86 9.68
CA SER A 151 29.22 5.65 10.73
C SER A 151 28.31 6.87 10.88
N ASN A 152 28.89 8.08 10.85
CA ASN A 152 28.10 9.31 10.89
C ASN A 152 27.22 9.48 9.64
N VAL A 153 27.75 9.17 8.45
CA VAL A 153 26.95 9.19 7.21
C VAL A 153 25.80 8.19 7.28
N TYR A 154 26.03 6.97 7.77
CA TYR A 154 24.95 5.97 7.93
C TYR A 154 23.88 6.44 8.92
N LYS A 155 24.28 7.01 10.07
CA LYS A 155 23.34 7.60 11.04
C LYS A 155 22.54 8.75 10.43
N LEU A 156 23.20 9.66 9.71
CA LEU A 156 22.55 10.78 9.02
C LEU A 156 21.58 10.28 7.93
N SER A 157 21.95 9.25 7.17
CA SER A 157 21.04 8.64 6.20
C SER A 157 19.85 7.95 6.87
N MET A 158 20.04 7.30 8.03
CA MET A 158 18.93 6.70 8.79
C MET A 158 17.95 7.77 9.29
N VAL A 159 18.47 8.87 9.82
CA VAL A 159 17.67 10.04 10.23
C VAL A 159 16.97 10.65 9.01
N GLY A 160 17.66 10.75 7.88
CA GLY A 160 17.09 11.23 6.62
C GLY A 160 15.94 10.36 6.12
N ILE A 161 16.07 9.03 6.18
CA ILE A 161 14.99 8.09 5.83
C ILE A 161 13.80 8.25 6.79
N LEU A 162 14.07 8.38 8.10
CA LEU A 162 13.00 8.58 9.08
C LEU A 162 12.24 9.90 8.84
N ALA A 163 12.97 10.99 8.60
CA ALA A 163 12.37 12.29 8.26
C ALA A 163 11.56 12.21 6.97
N LEU A 164 12.07 11.50 5.96
CA LEU A 164 11.40 11.25 4.69
C LEU A 164 10.09 10.45 4.90
N ILE A 165 10.07 9.43 5.75
CA ILE A 165 8.85 8.68 6.09
C ILE A 165 7.83 9.57 6.81
N ILE A 166 8.26 10.35 7.80
CA ILE A 166 7.38 11.27 8.53
C ILE A 166 6.80 12.32 7.58
N PHE A 167 7.64 12.91 6.74
CA PHE A 167 7.23 13.88 5.72
C PHE A 167 6.25 13.25 4.72
N GLY A 168 6.50 12.01 4.28
CA GLY A 168 5.61 11.28 3.39
C GLY A 168 4.24 11.00 4.02
N GLY A 169 4.21 10.60 5.29
CA GLY A 169 2.97 10.43 6.05
C GLY A 169 2.18 11.74 6.20
N PHE A 170 2.86 12.84 6.49
CA PHE A 170 2.25 14.16 6.56
C PHE A 170 1.67 14.60 5.20
N MET A 171 2.42 14.42 4.11
CA MET A 171 1.95 14.70 2.75
C MET A 171 0.74 13.85 2.37
N ALA A 172 0.71 12.57 2.75
CA ALA A 172 -0.42 11.69 2.50
C ALA A 172 -1.70 12.14 3.24
N ILE A 173 -1.57 12.57 4.50
CA ILE A 173 -2.71 13.10 5.28
C ILE A 173 -3.23 14.39 4.65
N ASN A 174 -2.34 15.32 4.28
CA ASN A 174 -2.75 16.56 3.65
C ASN A 174 -3.41 16.33 2.29
N GLY A 175 -2.82 15.47 1.45
CA GLY A 175 -3.39 15.13 0.15
C GLY A 175 -4.77 14.46 0.27
N TYR A 176 -4.95 13.56 1.25
CA TYR A 176 -6.27 13.00 1.54
C TYR A 176 -7.27 14.08 1.93
N ASN A 177 -6.90 14.96 2.87
CA ASN A 177 -7.78 16.04 3.33
C ASN A 177 -8.15 17.03 2.23
N SER A 178 -7.24 17.29 1.29
CA SER A 178 -7.42 18.32 0.26
C SER A 178 -8.12 17.81 -0.99
N ASP A 179 -7.95 16.52 -1.34
CA ASP A 179 -8.33 16.01 -2.66
C ASP A 179 -9.39 14.89 -2.57
N ILE A 180 -9.43 14.14 -1.46
CA ILE A 180 -10.32 12.97 -1.32
C ILE A 180 -11.43 13.21 -0.32
N TYR A 181 -11.11 13.74 0.86
CA TYR A 181 -12.07 13.95 1.93
C TYR A 181 -13.30 14.79 1.52
N PRO A 182 -13.17 15.84 0.67
CA PRO A 182 -14.34 16.54 0.14
C PRO A 182 -15.31 15.63 -0.63
N LEU A 183 -14.82 14.62 -1.37
CA LEU A 183 -15.68 13.66 -2.08
C LEU A 183 -16.47 12.77 -1.12
N ASP A 184 -15.83 12.32 -0.04
CA ASP A 184 -16.50 11.52 0.98
C ASP A 184 -17.57 12.34 1.70
N ARG A 185 -17.32 13.63 1.95
CA ARG A 185 -18.33 14.57 2.47
C ARG A 185 -19.48 14.79 1.48
N ILE A 186 -19.18 15.03 0.20
CA ILE A 186 -20.19 15.18 -0.86
C ILE A 186 -21.09 13.94 -0.92
N ARG A 187 -20.51 12.73 -0.88
CA ARG A 187 -21.30 11.48 -0.83
C ARG A 187 -22.21 11.42 0.40
N GLY A 188 -21.67 11.76 1.58
CA GLY A 188 -22.47 11.79 2.80
C GLY A 188 -23.61 12.82 2.74
N HIS A 189 -23.40 13.96 2.09
CA HIS A 189 -24.47 14.92 1.84
C HIS A 189 -25.51 14.41 0.84
N PHE A 190 -25.11 13.68 -0.20
CA PHE A 190 -26.06 12.98 -1.08
C PHE A 190 -26.86 11.91 -0.35
N ASP A 191 -26.24 11.11 0.53
CA ASP A 191 -26.96 10.15 1.38
C ASP A 191 -27.97 10.86 2.30
N GLY A 192 -27.60 12.02 2.83
CA GLY A 192 -28.50 12.89 3.60
C GLY A 192 -29.69 13.40 2.79
N ILE A 193 -29.49 13.75 1.52
CA ILE A 193 -30.58 14.14 0.60
C ILE A 193 -31.52 12.97 0.37
N ILE A 194 -31.00 11.79 0.02
CA ILE A 194 -31.78 10.58 -0.24
C ILE A 194 -32.63 10.17 0.98
N GLY A 195 -32.09 10.39 2.19
CA GLY A 195 -32.77 10.09 3.45
C GLY A 195 -33.71 11.19 3.96
N SER A 196 -33.78 12.35 3.30
CA SER A 196 -34.58 13.49 3.74
C SER A 196 -35.88 13.62 2.92
N SER A 197 -36.92 14.12 3.58
CA SER A 197 -38.19 14.53 2.96
C SER A 197 -38.47 16.02 3.12
N ASP A 198 -37.55 16.76 3.77
CA ASP A 198 -37.65 18.18 4.07
C ASP A 198 -36.84 19.00 3.04
N PRO A 199 -37.48 19.90 2.27
CA PRO A 199 -36.82 20.74 1.28
C PRO A 199 -35.72 21.62 1.87
N ASP A 200 -35.88 22.12 3.11
CA ASP A 200 -34.89 22.98 3.75
C ASP A 200 -33.61 22.19 4.10
N ALA A 201 -33.76 20.99 4.65
CA ALA A 201 -32.64 20.09 4.90
C ALA A 201 -31.91 19.69 3.60
N ILE A 202 -32.66 19.40 2.53
CA ILE A 202 -32.09 19.07 1.22
C ILE A 202 -31.31 20.26 0.65
N ARG A 203 -31.87 21.47 0.74
CA ARG A 203 -31.19 22.70 0.31
C ARG A 203 -29.88 22.91 1.06
N ALA A 204 -29.86 22.69 2.38
CA ALA A 204 -28.64 22.80 3.18
C ALA A 204 -27.55 21.81 2.73
N HIS A 205 -27.94 20.56 2.43
CA HIS A 205 -27.01 19.57 1.89
C HIS A 205 -26.49 19.94 0.49
N LEU A 206 -27.35 20.40 -0.41
CA LEU A 206 -26.94 20.82 -1.75
C LEU A 206 -25.98 22.02 -1.71
N PHE A 207 -26.22 22.99 -0.81
CA PHE A 207 -25.31 24.11 -0.60
C PHE A 207 -23.94 23.65 -0.05
N ALA A 208 -23.93 22.71 0.90
CA ALA A 208 -22.69 22.12 1.40
C ALA A 208 -21.90 21.39 0.30
N ILE A 209 -22.60 20.69 -0.62
CA ILE A 209 -21.98 20.05 -1.78
C ILE A 209 -21.35 21.08 -2.71
N GLN A 210 -22.01 22.22 -2.99
CA GLN A 210 -21.41 23.28 -3.80
C GLN A 210 -20.10 23.81 -3.20
N LEU A 211 -20.10 24.07 -1.89
CA LEU A 211 -18.90 24.55 -1.18
C LEU A 211 -17.72 23.57 -1.27
N ASP A 212 -18.01 22.27 -1.34
CA ASP A 212 -16.97 21.24 -1.49
C ASP A 212 -16.50 21.05 -2.94
N LEU A 213 -17.37 21.28 -3.93
CA LEU A 213 -17.03 21.14 -5.35
C LEU A 213 -16.15 22.29 -5.86
N GLU A 214 -16.36 23.52 -5.39
CA GLU A 214 -15.59 24.70 -5.81
C GLU A 214 -14.06 24.54 -5.74
N PRO A 215 -13.45 24.21 -4.57
CA PRO A 215 -12.01 24.07 -4.46
C PRO A 215 -11.47 22.86 -5.23
N MET A 216 -12.32 21.89 -5.57
CA MET A 216 -11.93 20.74 -6.38
C MET A 216 -11.83 21.09 -7.85
N LEU A 217 -12.78 21.88 -8.37
CA LEU A 217 -12.78 22.31 -9.76
C LEU A 217 -11.50 23.08 -10.13
N GLU A 218 -10.88 23.81 -9.20
CA GLU A 218 -9.62 24.52 -9.46
C GLU A 218 -8.43 23.56 -9.73
N LYS A 219 -8.45 22.37 -9.11
CA LYS A 219 -7.33 21.41 -9.16
C LYS A 219 -7.43 20.41 -10.30
N LEU A 220 -8.63 20.22 -10.85
CA LEU A 220 -8.88 19.20 -11.87
C LEU A 220 -8.32 19.62 -13.23
N PRO A 221 -7.76 18.68 -14.01
CA PRO A 221 -7.25 18.99 -15.33
C PRO A 221 -8.40 19.43 -16.25
N GLU A 222 -8.14 20.47 -17.02
CA GLU A 222 -9.13 21.09 -17.90
C GLU A 222 -9.00 20.55 -19.32
N THR A 223 -10.14 20.32 -19.97
CA THR A 223 -10.20 20.07 -21.41
C THR A 223 -10.83 21.27 -22.09
N THR A 224 -10.10 21.91 -22.99
CA THR A 224 -10.54 23.09 -23.72
C THR A 224 -10.80 22.78 -25.18
N GLU A 225 -11.85 23.35 -25.76
CA GLU A 225 -12.08 23.29 -27.20
C GLU A 225 -11.13 24.24 -27.95
N THR A 226 -11.11 24.12 -29.28
CA THR A 226 -10.35 24.93 -30.24
C THR A 226 -10.52 26.45 -30.07
N HIS A 227 -11.52 26.90 -29.30
CA HIS A 227 -11.83 28.30 -29.00
C HIS A 227 -11.67 28.67 -27.50
N SER A 228 -10.84 27.93 -26.75
CA SER A 228 -10.48 28.26 -25.35
C SER A 228 -11.62 28.20 -24.33
N GLN A 229 -12.74 27.55 -24.66
CA GLN A 229 -13.82 27.26 -23.69
C GLN A 229 -13.52 25.95 -22.97
N ILE A 230 -13.66 25.93 -21.65
CA ILE A 230 -13.50 24.73 -20.81
C ILE A 230 -14.74 23.86 -20.98
N ILE A 231 -14.59 22.68 -21.60
CA ILE A 231 -15.68 21.75 -21.88
C ILE A 231 -15.88 20.78 -20.72
N SER A 232 -14.79 20.28 -20.13
CA SER A 232 -14.88 19.35 -19.00
C SER A 232 -13.71 19.50 -18.05
N LYS A 233 -13.99 19.24 -16.77
CA LYS A 233 -12.97 19.04 -15.73
C LYS A 233 -13.14 17.64 -15.18
N ASN A 234 -12.18 16.77 -15.49
CA ASN A 234 -12.33 15.35 -15.24
C ASN A 234 -11.05 14.78 -14.61
N PRO A 235 -11.13 14.07 -13.45
CA PRO A 235 -9.98 13.39 -12.89
C PRO A 235 -9.50 12.20 -13.73
N VAL A 236 -10.34 11.65 -14.60
CA VAL A 236 -10.01 10.56 -15.51
C VAL A 236 -9.23 11.11 -16.70
N TRP A 237 -7.94 10.79 -16.76
CA TRP A 237 -7.01 11.36 -17.75
C TRP A 237 -6.85 10.56 -19.04
N LEU A 238 -7.17 9.26 -19.06
CA LEU A 238 -7.03 8.41 -20.25
C LEU A 238 -8.34 8.30 -21.05
N PHE A 239 -9.44 8.02 -20.37
CA PHE A 239 -10.76 7.80 -20.96
C PHE A 239 -11.82 8.56 -20.16
N ALA A 240 -11.78 9.89 -20.26
CA ALA A 240 -12.74 10.77 -19.60
C ALA A 240 -14.18 10.39 -19.96
N THR A 241 -15.05 10.30 -18.95
CA THR A 241 -16.48 10.02 -19.13
C THR A 241 -17.32 11.20 -18.70
N GLU A 242 -18.52 11.30 -19.24
CA GLU A 242 -19.51 12.30 -18.82
C GLU A 242 -19.92 12.16 -17.36
N SER A 243 -19.95 10.93 -16.83
CA SER A 243 -20.26 10.64 -15.42
C SER A 243 -19.22 11.20 -14.45
N THR A 244 -17.97 11.37 -14.90
CA THR A 244 -16.87 11.85 -14.07
C THR A 244 -16.55 13.33 -14.30
N ASN A 245 -17.38 14.03 -15.08
CA ASN A 245 -17.21 15.46 -15.36
C ASN A 245 -17.77 16.33 -14.23
N PHE A 246 -16.88 16.99 -13.48
CA PHE A 246 -17.25 17.81 -12.32
C PHE A 246 -18.00 19.09 -12.69
N ILE A 247 -17.81 19.63 -13.91
CA ILE A 247 -18.61 20.77 -14.39
C ILE A 247 -20.07 20.36 -14.52
N ARG A 248 -20.31 19.16 -15.07
CA ARG A 248 -21.66 18.63 -15.24
C ARG A 248 -22.32 18.33 -13.89
N ILE A 249 -21.57 17.70 -12.99
CA ILE A 249 -22.04 17.44 -11.61
C ILE A 249 -22.41 18.76 -10.92
N GLN A 250 -21.60 19.81 -11.05
CA GLN A 250 -21.89 21.13 -10.51
C GLN A 250 -23.18 21.72 -11.09
N ASN A 251 -23.38 21.62 -12.41
CA ASN A 251 -24.59 22.11 -13.07
C ASN A 251 -25.85 21.33 -12.65
N ASP A 252 -25.73 20.01 -12.47
CA ASP A 252 -26.83 19.17 -11.99
C ASP A 252 -27.20 19.53 -10.54
N VAL A 253 -26.23 19.77 -9.67
CA VAL A 253 -26.46 20.27 -8.29
C VAL A 253 -27.14 21.63 -8.30
N ASN A 254 -26.72 22.56 -9.18
CA ASN A 254 -27.35 23.87 -9.33
C ASN A 254 -28.81 23.75 -9.78
N THR A 255 -29.08 22.83 -10.70
CA THR A 255 -30.45 22.56 -11.18
C THR A 255 -31.29 21.97 -10.06
N MET A 256 -30.75 21.05 -9.27
CA MET A 256 -31.43 20.47 -8.11
C MET A 256 -31.79 21.54 -7.06
N LEU A 257 -30.90 22.52 -6.81
CA LEU A 257 -31.21 23.63 -5.91
C LEU A 257 -32.43 24.43 -6.37
N GLN A 258 -32.49 24.76 -7.66
CA GLN A 258 -33.66 25.45 -8.25
C GLN A 258 -34.92 24.59 -8.16
N SER A 259 -34.81 23.28 -8.41
CA SER A 259 -35.93 22.35 -8.26
C SER A 259 -36.45 22.30 -6.82
N VAL A 260 -35.56 22.23 -5.82
CA VAL A 260 -35.92 22.23 -4.39
C VAL A 260 -36.62 23.52 -4.01
N GLU A 261 -36.11 24.67 -4.47
CA GLU A 261 -36.74 25.97 -4.21
C GLU A 261 -38.16 26.03 -4.76
N ASN A 262 -38.37 25.56 -5.99
CA ASN A 262 -39.71 25.48 -6.58
C ASN A 262 -40.63 24.53 -5.81
N ILE A 263 -40.13 23.33 -5.43
CA ILE A 263 -40.92 22.33 -4.69
C ILE A 263 -41.29 22.83 -3.29
N SER A 264 -40.43 23.62 -2.64
CA SER A 264 -40.70 24.18 -1.31
C SER A 264 -41.94 25.08 -1.27
N THR A 265 -42.36 25.63 -2.42
CA THR A 265 -43.56 26.46 -2.54
C THR A 265 -44.85 25.65 -2.70
N ILE A 266 -44.74 24.34 -2.97
CA ILE A 266 -45.86 23.44 -3.23
C ILE A 266 -46.32 22.79 -1.91
N PRO A 267 -47.62 22.76 -1.60
CA PRO A 267 -48.16 22.04 -0.45
C PRO A 267 -47.79 20.54 -0.46
N GLN A 268 -47.52 19.98 0.73
CA GLN A 268 -47.08 18.58 0.88
C GLN A 268 -48.14 17.54 0.50
N ASP A 269 -49.42 17.92 0.47
CA ASP A 269 -50.54 17.08 0.04
C ASP A 269 -50.69 17.00 -1.49
N ASN A 270 -49.93 17.81 -2.23
CA ASN A 270 -49.94 17.80 -3.68
C ASN A 270 -49.04 16.67 -4.23
N SER A 271 -49.57 15.88 -5.18
CA SER A 271 -48.80 14.83 -5.85
C SER A 271 -47.52 15.35 -6.51
N ALA A 272 -47.54 16.58 -7.03
CA ALA A 272 -46.37 17.22 -7.63
C ALA A 272 -45.21 17.39 -6.64
N TYR A 273 -45.49 17.62 -5.36
CA TYR A 273 -44.47 17.71 -4.32
C TYR A 273 -43.73 16.37 -4.18
N HIS A 274 -44.47 15.27 -4.06
CA HIS A 274 -43.90 13.93 -3.93
C HIS A 274 -43.12 13.50 -5.19
N THR A 275 -43.64 13.80 -6.39
CA THR A 275 -42.93 13.52 -7.65
C THR A 275 -41.63 14.32 -7.73
N GLY A 276 -41.64 15.60 -7.37
CA GLY A 276 -40.44 16.43 -7.34
C GLY A 276 -39.41 15.92 -6.33
N MET A 277 -39.85 15.51 -5.14
CA MET A 277 -38.98 14.93 -4.12
C MET A 277 -38.33 13.62 -4.58
N LEU A 278 -39.09 12.74 -5.26
CA LEU A 278 -38.55 11.52 -5.84
C LEU A 278 -37.52 11.79 -6.95
N ASP A 279 -37.76 12.80 -7.80
CA ASP A 279 -36.79 13.19 -8.83
C ASP A 279 -35.48 13.69 -8.20
N ILE A 280 -35.55 14.52 -7.16
CA ILE A 280 -34.38 14.98 -6.40
C ILE A 280 -33.62 13.79 -5.81
N ASN A 281 -34.30 12.87 -5.15
CA ASN A 281 -33.66 11.71 -4.52
C ASN A 281 -32.99 10.80 -5.55
N ASN A 282 -33.64 10.55 -6.69
CA ASN A 282 -33.06 9.75 -7.77
C ASN A 282 -31.84 10.45 -8.39
N ARG A 283 -31.88 11.77 -8.59
CA ARG A 283 -30.72 12.54 -9.07
C ARG A 283 -29.58 12.55 -8.07
N ALA A 284 -29.88 12.69 -6.77
CA ALA A 284 -28.89 12.60 -5.71
C ALA A 284 -28.16 11.25 -5.73
N ASP A 285 -28.89 10.14 -5.91
CA ASP A 285 -28.28 8.82 -6.02
C ASP A 285 -27.39 8.67 -7.26
N LEU A 286 -27.83 9.17 -8.42
CA LEU A 286 -27.02 9.17 -9.64
C LEU A 286 -25.73 10.00 -9.47
N LEU A 287 -25.83 11.20 -8.88
CA LEU A 287 -24.66 12.05 -8.62
C LEU A 287 -23.72 11.44 -7.58
N ARG A 288 -24.26 10.77 -6.56
CA ARG A 288 -23.48 10.00 -5.59
C ARG A 288 -22.67 8.90 -6.29
N GLN A 289 -23.28 8.16 -7.21
CA GLN A 289 -22.60 7.15 -8.02
C GLN A 289 -21.51 7.76 -8.92
N ASN A 290 -21.79 8.89 -9.57
CA ASN A 290 -20.81 9.62 -10.38
C ASN A 290 -19.56 10.04 -9.55
N ILE A 291 -19.77 10.54 -8.33
CA ILE A 291 -18.69 10.84 -7.40
C ILE A 291 -17.95 9.56 -6.98
N MET A 292 -18.66 8.44 -6.82
CA MET A 292 -18.04 7.14 -6.57
C MET A 292 -17.11 6.69 -7.69
N ASP A 293 -17.55 6.82 -8.93
CA ASP A 293 -16.77 6.45 -10.13
C ASP A 293 -15.53 7.32 -10.32
N ALA A 294 -15.61 8.60 -9.95
CA ALA A 294 -14.48 9.54 -10.05
C ALA A 294 -13.39 9.32 -8.99
N THR A 295 -13.75 8.79 -7.82
CA THR A 295 -12.86 8.77 -6.65
C THR A 295 -11.57 7.97 -6.83
N PRO A 296 -11.54 6.79 -7.47
CA PRO A 296 -10.29 6.07 -7.72
C PRO A 296 -9.26 6.91 -8.51
N TYR A 297 -9.72 7.75 -9.43
CA TYR A 297 -8.86 8.58 -10.27
C TYR A 297 -8.34 9.82 -9.54
N MET A 298 -9.05 10.26 -8.49
CA MET A 298 -8.56 11.29 -7.58
C MET A 298 -7.40 10.78 -6.72
N TYR A 299 -7.45 9.52 -6.28
CA TYR A 299 -6.31 8.87 -5.63
C TYR A 299 -5.11 8.74 -6.59
N VAL A 300 -5.36 8.27 -7.81
CA VAL A 300 -4.35 8.04 -8.85
C VAL A 300 -4.29 9.23 -9.81
N SER A 301 -4.24 10.45 -9.26
CA SER A 301 -4.03 11.65 -10.05
C SER A 301 -2.64 11.64 -10.69
N ILE A 302 -2.47 12.31 -11.83
CA ILE A 302 -1.18 12.42 -12.51
C ILE A 302 -0.10 12.96 -11.55
N ALA A 303 -0.45 13.98 -10.76
CA ALA A 303 0.45 14.58 -9.77
C ALA A 303 0.86 13.57 -8.68
N ASN A 304 -0.08 12.75 -8.19
CA ASN A 304 0.19 11.72 -7.18
C ASN A 304 1.07 10.60 -7.73
N VAL A 305 0.85 10.20 -8.99
CA VAL A 305 1.67 9.19 -9.68
C VAL A 305 3.10 9.70 -9.84
N PHE A 306 3.30 10.92 -10.35
CA PHE A 306 4.63 11.52 -10.47
C PHE A 306 5.33 11.67 -9.12
N SER A 307 4.61 12.15 -8.11
CA SER A 307 5.13 12.26 -6.76
C SER A 307 5.60 10.91 -6.23
N SER A 308 4.78 9.86 -6.40
CA SER A 308 5.12 8.50 -5.97
C SER A 308 6.38 7.96 -6.65
N VAL A 309 6.54 8.21 -7.96
CA VAL A 309 7.76 7.84 -8.71
C VAL A 309 8.99 8.56 -8.14
N ILE A 310 8.88 9.85 -7.84
CA ILE A 310 9.96 10.64 -7.22
C ILE A 310 10.33 10.06 -5.85
N TRP A 311 9.34 9.75 -5.01
CA TRP A 311 9.58 9.14 -3.69
C TRP A 311 10.34 7.83 -3.78
N ILE A 312 9.93 6.95 -4.70
CA ILE A 312 10.60 5.67 -4.94
C ILE A 312 12.04 5.90 -5.41
N ALA A 313 12.26 6.83 -6.35
CA ALA A 313 13.59 7.16 -6.86
C ALA A 313 14.53 7.69 -5.76
N VAL A 314 14.03 8.58 -4.88
CA VAL A 314 14.80 9.10 -3.74
C VAL A 314 15.19 7.98 -2.77
N ILE A 315 14.25 7.10 -2.42
CA ILE A 315 14.51 5.96 -1.53
C ILE A 315 15.58 5.04 -2.14
N ILE A 316 15.45 4.68 -3.43
CA ILE A 316 16.43 3.86 -4.14
C ILE A 316 17.81 4.55 -4.18
N GLY A 317 17.84 5.86 -4.41
CA GLY A 317 19.06 6.67 -4.41
C GLY A 317 19.78 6.62 -3.06
N ILE A 318 19.07 6.82 -1.96
CA ILE A 318 19.62 6.73 -0.59
C ILE A 318 20.17 5.34 -0.34
N PHE A 319 19.42 4.28 -0.67
CA PHE A 319 19.87 2.91 -0.47
C PHE A 319 21.11 2.57 -1.32
N THR A 320 21.17 3.06 -2.56
CA THR A 320 22.31 2.86 -3.44
C THR A 320 23.56 3.57 -2.92
N ALA A 321 23.43 4.80 -2.43
CA ALA A 321 24.51 5.55 -1.81
C ALA A 321 25.03 4.86 -0.54
N LEU A 322 24.13 4.35 0.31
CA LEU A 322 24.47 3.57 1.50
C LEU A 322 25.21 2.28 1.14
N LYS A 323 24.75 1.56 0.11
CA LYS A 323 25.40 0.34 -0.38
C LYS A 323 26.82 0.63 -0.88
N ARG A 324 27.00 1.67 -1.71
CA ARG A 324 28.31 2.08 -2.25
C ARG A 324 29.32 2.41 -1.16
N LYS A 325 28.91 3.18 -0.14
CA LYS A 325 29.79 3.51 1.00
C LYS A 325 30.15 2.28 1.83
N ARG A 326 29.24 1.33 2.01
CA ARG A 326 29.51 0.07 2.72
C ARG A 326 30.54 -0.78 1.99
N THR A 327 30.51 -0.83 0.65
CA THR A 327 31.49 -1.56 -0.16
C THR A 327 32.88 -0.94 -0.05
N GLN A 328 32.99 0.39 -0.11
CA GLN A 328 34.27 1.10 0.05
C GLN A 328 34.94 0.85 1.41
N LEU A 329 34.16 0.68 2.48
CA LEU A 329 34.70 0.33 3.80
C LEU A 329 35.24 -1.10 3.85
N LYS A 330 34.55 -2.05 3.20
CA LYS A 330 35.01 -3.44 3.12
C LYS A 330 36.31 -3.56 2.31
N GLU A 331 36.46 -2.82 1.21
CA GLU A 331 37.68 -2.79 0.42
C GLU A 331 38.86 -2.19 1.19
N SER A 332 38.63 -1.16 2.02
CA SER A 332 39.71 -0.61 2.87
C SER A 332 40.17 -1.56 3.97
N ASP A 333 39.27 -2.40 4.50
CA ASP A 333 39.63 -3.43 5.48
C ASP A 333 40.44 -4.57 4.85
N THR A 334 40.20 -4.91 3.58
CA THR A 334 40.97 -5.95 2.87
C THR A 334 42.38 -5.53 2.46
N ILE A 335 42.63 -4.22 2.33
CA ILE A 335 43.97 -3.67 1.99
C ILE A 335 44.80 -3.45 3.27
N GLY A 336 44.17 -3.51 4.45
CA GLY A 336 44.79 -3.30 5.76
C GLY A 336 45.23 -4.57 6.50
N VAL A 337 45.27 -5.73 5.82
CA VAL A 337 45.84 -6.98 6.33
C VAL A 337 47.15 -7.28 5.62
#